data_AF-A0AAW1GGL0-F1
#
_entry.id   AF-A0AAW1GGL0-F1
#
_cell.length_a   1.000
_cell.length_b   1.000
_cell.length_c   1.000
_cell.angle_alpha   90.00
_cell.angle_beta   90.00
_cell.angle_gamma   90.00
#
_symmetry.space_group_name_H-M   'P 1'
#
loop_
_entity.id
_entity.type
_entity.pdbx_description
1 polymer ?
#
loop_
_entity_poly.entity_id
_entity_poly.type
_entity_poly.pdbx_seq_one_letter_code
_entity_poly.pdbx_strand_id
1 'polypeptide(L)'
;MNISFTITVDGFEGESINQTTCKVELKPWHFWGRKGYKTFEIEEGRHQLDVYWDLRSAKFSGSSPEPCSDYYLAIVSDEEVVLLLGDLKKKAYKRTKKRPALVDAVQAIKKEIVYAKKSFATRARFAEGKAEHDVVVESSTNGPKDPEMWISIDGIVLIHVKNLQWKFRGNETVVVNKIPIQVLWDVHAWLFCSPGTGYGLFVFKPGAPELETDQEGSNRSGKSDSSCGSMFYSTQSQNKLVDFCLFLQAWKID
;
A
#
# COMPACT_ATOMS: atom_id res chain seq x y z
N MET A 1 -3.20 3.90 23.50
CA MET A 1 -2.93 3.15 22.25
C MET A 1 -1.57 2.49 22.41
N ASN A 2 -1.54 1.16 22.44
CA ASN A 2 -0.28 0.42 22.33
C ASN A 2 0.11 0.45 20.86
N ILE A 3 1.28 1.02 20.56
CA ILE A 3 1.79 1.09 19.20
C ILE A 3 2.96 0.11 19.14
N SER A 4 3.00 -0.72 18.13
CA SER A 4 4.14 -1.59 17.84
C SER A 4 4.38 -1.57 16.35
N PHE A 5 5.63 -1.72 15.95
CA PHE A 5 5.93 -2.03 14.56
C PHE A 5 6.75 -3.32 14.51
N THR A 6 6.56 -4.07 13.43
CA THR A 6 7.30 -5.30 13.17
C THR A 6 8.00 -5.12 11.84
N ILE A 7 9.29 -5.44 11.81
CA ILE A 7 10.08 -5.47 10.60
C ILE A 7 10.32 -6.94 10.29
N THR A 8 9.92 -7.35 9.09
CA THR A 8 10.18 -8.68 8.58
C THR A 8 11.06 -8.51 7.36
N VAL A 9 12.16 -9.25 7.32
CA VAL A 9 13.11 -9.26 6.22
C VAL A 9 13.13 -10.66 5.66
N ASP A 10 12.74 -10.77 4.40
CA ASP A 10 12.76 -12.01 3.65
C ASP A 10 14.06 -12.07 2.85
N GLY A 11 14.94 -13.02 3.18
CA GLY A 11 16.15 -13.31 2.41
C GLY A 11 15.82 -14.14 1.18
N PHE A 12 16.52 -13.89 0.07
CA PHE A 12 16.40 -14.68 -1.15
C PHE A 12 17.76 -15.31 -1.47
N GLU A 13 18.02 -16.50 -0.92
CA GLU A 13 19.19 -17.30 -1.25
C GLU A 13 18.73 -18.76 -1.51
N GLY A 14 18.57 -19.14 -2.79
CA GLY A 14 18.17 -20.50 -3.20
C GLY A 14 16.69 -20.87 -2.94
N GLU A 15 16.38 -22.17 -2.97
CA GLU A 15 15.00 -22.73 -2.81
C GLU A 15 14.42 -22.58 -1.38
N SER A 16 15.15 -21.99 -0.44
CA SER A 16 14.70 -21.76 0.95
C SER A 16 14.46 -20.28 1.24
N ILE A 17 13.21 -19.93 1.58
CA ILE A 17 12.85 -18.60 2.08
C ILE A 17 13.28 -18.50 3.55
N ASN A 18 14.39 -17.82 3.81
CA ASN A 18 14.82 -17.51 5.18
C ASN A 18 14.18 -16.20 5.61
N GLN A 19 13.07 -16.29 6.35
CA GLN A 19 12.37 -15.12 6.90
C GLN A 19 12.88 -14.79 8.30
N THR A 20 13.39 -13.56 8.46
CA THR A 20 13.82 -13.04 9.77
C THR A 20 12.86 -11.95 10.23
N THR A 21 12.34 -12.05 11.45
CA THR A 21 11.38 -11.06 11.99
C THR A 21 11.91 -10.39 13.25
N CYS A 22 11.85 -9.06 13.26
CA CYS A 22 12.17 -8.21 14.39
C CYS A 22 10.93 -7.40 14.80
N LYS A 23 10.33 -7.76 15.94
CA LYS A 23 9.25 -6.99 16.56
C LYS A 23 9.78 -5.93 17.51
N VAL A 24 9.23 -4.72 17.45
CA VAL A 24 9.49 -3.61 18.38
C VAL A 24 8.18 -3.17 19.01
N GLU A 25 8.05 -3.37 20.32
CA GLU A 25 6.88 -2.94 21.10
C GLU A 25 7.16 -1.57 21.75
N LEU A 26 6.33 -0.57 21.42
CA LEU A 26 6.45 0.75 22.02
C LEU A 26 5.58 0.76 23.28
N LYS A 27 6.23 0.69 24.44
CA LYS A 27 5.53 0.71 25.72
C LYS A 27 4.77 2.04 25.89
N PRO A 28 3.56 2.01 26.45
CA PRO A 28 2.71 3.20 26.59
C PRO A 28 3.16 4.18 27.69
N TRP A 29 4.17 3.84 28.50
CA TRP A 29 4.61 4.68 29.62
C TRP A 29 5.59 5.79 29.17
N HIS A 30 5.65 6.90 29.91
CA HIS A 30 6.25 8.15 29.45
C HIS A 30 7.71 7.98 28.97
N PHE A 31 7.89 8.10 27.65
CA PHE A 31 9.15 8.16 26.89
C PHE A 31 9.97 6.87 26.67
N TRP A 32 9.74 5.79 27.41
CA TRP A 32 10.55 4.57 27.27
C TRP A 32 10.02 3.70 26.10
N GLY A 33 10.85 3.52 25.07
CA GLY A 33 10.55 2.65 23.92
C GLY A 33 10.06 3.38 22.67
N ARG A 34 9.51 4.60 22.76
CA ARG A 34 9.11 5.39 21.57
C ARG A 34 10.29 5.96 20.78
N LYS A 35 11.48 5.99 21.36
CA LYS A 35 12.74 6.26 20.67
C LYS A 35 13.71 5.16 21.07
N GLY A 36 14.38 4.57 20.10
CA GLY A 36 15.27 3.45 20.37
C GLY A 36 16.16 3.09 19.21
N TYR A 37 16.94 2.04 19.43
CA TYR A 37 17.60 1.30 18.38
C TYR A 37 17.52 -0.19 18.75
N LYS A 38 17.57 -1.06 17.75
CA LYS A 38 17.62 -2.52 17.93
C LYS A 38 18.40 -3.12 16.78
N THR A 39 19.33 -3.99 17.12
CA THR A 39 20.14 -4.74 16.17
C THR A 39 19.61 -6.16 16.11
N PHE A 40 19.57 -6.73 14.91
CA PHE A 40 19.34 -8.17 14.72
C PHE A 40 20.13 -8.67 13.52
N GLU A 41 20.49 -9.94 13.56
CA GLU A 41 21.25 -10.61 12.51
C GLU A 41 20.30 -11.38 11.58
N ILE A 42 20.65 -11.38 10.30
CA ILE A 42 20.01 -12.17 9.24
C ILE A 42 20.99 -13.28 8.84
N GLU A 43 20.44 -14.43 8.44
CA GLU A 43 21.21 -15.57 7.92
C GLU A 43 22.32 -16.03 8.87
N GLU A 44 21.94 -16.37 10.11
CA GLU A 44 22.86 -16.95 11.11
C GLU A 44 24.14 -16.13 11.33
N GLY A 45 24.03 -14.80 11.31
CA GLY A 45 25.14 -13.90 11.64
C GLY A 45 25.91 -13.34 10.44
N ARG A 46 25.48 -13.61 9.20
CA ARG A 46 26.13 -13.06 8.00
C ARG A 46 25.86 -11.57 7.79
N HIS A 47 24.64 -11.12 8.06
CA HIS A 47 24.23 -9.75 7.79
C HIS A 47 23.64 -9.10 9.04
N GLN A 48 24.24 -8.01 9.49
CA GLN A 48 23.72 -7.23 10.61
C GLN A 48 22.78 -6.13 10.11
N LEU A 49 21.59 -6.04 10.71
CA LEU A 49 20.68 -4.91 10.53
C LEU A 49 20.50 -4.13 11.81
N ASP A 50 20.71 -2.82 11.71
CA ASP A 50 20.41 -1.88 12.79
C ASP A 50 19.16 -1.08 12.46
N VAL A 51 18.17 -1.16 13.34
CA VAL A 51 16.93 -0.39 13.24
C VAL A 51 16.97 0.76 14.23
N TYR A 52 16.73 1.98 13.76
CA TYR A 52 16.64 3.18 14.59
C TYR A 52 15.26 3.82 14.43
N TRP A 53 14.66 4.26 15.54
CA TRP A 53 13.38 4.96 15.48
C TRP A 53 13.31 6.12 16.48
N ASP A 54 12.51 7.12 16.12
CA ASP A 54 11.98 8.14 17.02
C ASP A 54 10.54 8.45 16.63
N LEU A 55 9.60 7.92 17.42
CA LEU A 55 8.15 8.06 17.29
C LEU A 55 7.58 8.88 18.47
N ARG A 56 8.43 9.59 19.23
CA ARG A 56 7.99 10.31 20.45
C ARG A 56 7.00 11.43 20.15
N SER A 57 7.20 12.11 19.03
CA SER A 57 6.39 13.25 18.60
C SER A 57 5.50 12.93 17.39
N ALA A 58 5.43 11.64 17.01
CA ALA A 58 4.68 11.17 15.85
C ALA A 58 3.23 11.67 15.91
N LYS A 59 2.80 12.36 14.86
CA LYS A 59 1.42 12.80 14.68
C LYS A 59 0.67 11.78 13.82
N PHE A 60 -0.61 11.62 14.09
CA PHE A 60 -1.51 10.74 13.33
C PHE A 60 -2.67 11.59 12.82
N SER A 61 -3.13 11.28 11.60
CA SER A 61 -4.23 12.01 10.96
C SER A 61 -5.51 11.19 11.03
N GLY A 62 -6.57 11.75 11.62
CA GLY A 62 -7.91 11.15 11.65
C GLY A 62 -7.93 9.67 12.06
N SER A 63 -8.45 8.83 11.19
CA SER A 63 -8.55 7.37 11.34
C SER A 63 -7.36 6.58 10.78
N SER A 64 -6.31 7.26 10.28
CA SER A 64 -5.17 6.57 9.66
C SER A 64 -4.26 5.95 10.74
N PRO A 65 -3.91 4.65 10.62
CA PRO A 65 -3.00 3.99 11.54
C PRO A 65 -1.53 4.40 11.35
N GLU A 66 -1.19 5.04 10.23
CA GLU A 66 0.17 5.47 9.91
C GLU A 66 0.49 6.86 10.46
N PRO A 67 1.67 7.08 11.08
CA PRO A 67 2.13 8.41 11.43
C PRO A 67 2.25 9.32 10.20
N CYS A 68 1.75 10.56 10.28
CA CYS A 68 1.81 11.52 9.18
C CYS A 68 2.99 12.51 9.28
N SER A 69 3.52 12.78 10.48
CA SER A 69 4.65 13.70 10.66
C SER A 69 5.37 13.51 11.98
N ASP A 70 6.49 14.22 12.16
CA ASP A 70 7.32 14.30 13.36
C ASP A 70 7.88 12.94 13.83
N TYR A 71 8.28 12.11 12.87
CA TYR A 71 8.82 10.78 13.16
C TYR A 71 9.93 10.34 12.20
N TYR A 72 10.68 9.32 12.59
CA TYR A 72 11.45 8.52 11.64
C TYR A 72 11.57 7.05 12.07
N LEU A 73 11.73 6.17 11.07
CA LEU A 73 12.20 4.80 11.19
C LEU A 73 13.30 4.61 10.15
N ALA A 74 14.50 4.21 10.57
CA ALA A 74 15.64 3.99 9.69
C ALA A 74 16.14 2.55 9.85
N ILE A 75 16.40 1.88 8.74
CA ILE A 75 17.09 0.59 8.69
C ILE A 75 18.48 0.85 8.11
N VAL A 76 19.49 0.30 8.76
CA VAL A 76 20.89 0.41 8.39
C VAL A 76 21.45 -0.97 8.12
N SER A 77 22.20 -1.10 7.02
CA SER A 77 22.96 -2.28 6.61
C SER A 77 24.28 -1.80 6.00
N ASP A 78 25.41 -2.46 6.30
CA ASP A 78 26.72 -2.20 5.69
C ASP A 78 27.11 -0.72 5.56
N GLU A 79 27.01 0.02 6.68
CA GLU A 79 27.32 1.45 6.76
C GLU A 79 26.39 2.40 5.97
N GLU A 80 25.30 1.87 5.40
CA GLU A 80 24.30 2.62 4.63
C GLU A 80 22.92 2.62 5.31
N VAL A 81 22.20 3.72 5.19
CA VAL A 81 20.76 3.77 5.50
C VAL A 81 20.01 3.27 4.27
N VAL A 82 19.54 2.01 4.33
CA VAL A 82 18.85 1.32 3.21
C VAL A 82 17.35 1.61 3.16
N LEU A 83 16.74 1.98 4.28
CA LEU A 83 15.34 2.42 4.32
C LEU A 83 15.20 3.56 5.33
N LEU A 84 14.51 4.62 4.96
CA LEU A 84 14.18 5.74 5.84
C LEU A 84 12.73 6.19 5.63
N LEU A 85 11.90 5.92 6.62
CA LEU A 85 10.52 6.40 6.70
C LEU A 85 10.44 7.63 7.61
N GLY A 86 9.47 8.51 7.32
CA GLY A 86 9.20 9.72 8.10
C GLY A 86 9.93 10.98 7.61
N ASP A 87 9.55 12.11 8.20
CA ASP A 87 9.97 13.46 7.83
C ASP A 87 11.24 13.94 8.58
N LEU A 88 11.58 13.31 9.70
CA LEU A 88 12.75 13.67 10.52
C LEU A 88 14.10 13.17 9.96
N LYS A 89 14.29 13.23 8.64
CA LYS A 89 15.46 12.67 7.93
C LYS A 89 16.80 13.16 8.48
N LYS A 90 16.92 14.48 8.74
CA LYS A 90 18.16 15.07 9.30
C LYS A 90 18.51 14.49 10.68
N LYS A 91 17.50 14.22 11.53
CA LYS A 91 17.71 13.62 12.85
C LYS A 91 18.11 12.16 12.73
N ALA A 92 17.54 11.43 11.77
CA ALA A 92 17.90 10.05 11.48
C ALA A 92 19.38 9.94 11.10
N TYR A 93 19.83 10.68 10.06
CA TYR A 93 21.23 10.65 9.61
C TYR A 93 22.22 11.12 10.67
N LYS A 94 21.87 12.15 11.46
CA LYS A 94 22.70 12.59 12.59
C LYS A 94 22.88 11.49 13.64
N ARG A 95 21.85 10.67 13.87
CA ARG A 95 21.87 9.61 14.87
C ARG A 95 22.59 8.36 14.37
N THR A 96 22.34 7.94 13.13
CA THR A 96 22.96 6.76 12.55
C THR A 96 24.43 7.00 12.22
N LYS A 97 24.80 8.24 11.85
CA LYS A 97 26.14 8.60 11.33
C LYS A 97 26.52 7.79 10.08
N LYS A 98 25.51 7.30 9.35
CA LYS A 98 25.66 6.50 8.13
C LYS A 98 25.24 7.32 6.91
N ARG A 99 25.75 6.94 5.74
CA ARG A 99 25.38 7.59 4.47
C ARG A 99 24.07 7.03 3.93
N PRO A 100 23.35 7.74 3.05
CA PRO A 100 22.27 7.14 2.27
C PRO A 100 22.80 5.99 1.41
N ALA A 101 21.95 4.99 1.17
CA ALA A 101 22.21 3.98 0.15
C ALA A 101 22.31 4.61 -1.25
N LEU A 102 23.00 3.93 -2.17
CA LEU A 102 23.11 4.38 -3.56
C LEU A 102 21.80 4.22 -4.33
N VAL A 103 20.95 3.31 -3.88
CA VAL A 103 19.64 3.00 -4.47
C VAL A 103 18.58 3.21 -3.39
N ASP A 104 17.55 3.98 -3.72
CA ASP A 104 16.43 4.21 -2.83
C ASP A 104 15.53 2.96 -2.74
N ALA A 105 15.04 2.65 -1.55
CA ALA A 105 14.05 1.61 -1.37
C ALA A 105 12.72 2.00 -2.04
N VAL A 106 12.18 1.08 -2.84
CA VAL A 106 10.89 1.27 -3.52
C VAL A 106 9.78 0.61 -2.71
N GLN A 107 8.71 1.34 -2.45
CA GLN A 107 7.50 0.77 -1.86
C GLN A 107 6.73 0.01 -2.94
N ALA A 108 6.75 -1.31 -2.86
CA ALA A 108 6.00 -2.19 -3.75
C ALA A 108 4.52 -2.29 -3.38
N ILE A 109 4.24 -2.48 -2.09
CA ILE A 109 2.88 -2.76 -1.61
C ILE A 109 2.64 -1.94 -0.34
N LYS A 110 1.46 -1.36 -0.25
CA LYS A 110 0.92 -0.78 0.97
C LYS A 110 -0.39 -1.48 1.30
N LYS A 111 -0.48 -2.12 2.47
CA LYS A 111 -1.72 -2.71 2.97
C LYS A 111 -2.11 -2.01 4.26
N GLU A 112 -3.31 -1.44 4.29
CA GLU A 112 -3.82 -0.73 5.44
C GLU A 112 -5.19 -1.25 5.86
N ILE A 113 -5.40 -1.24 7.17
CA ILE A 113 -6.67 -1.59 7.79
C ILE A 113 -7.13 -0.36 8.57
N VAL A 114 -8.27 0.19 8.18
CA VAL A 114 -8.84 1.42 8.77
C VAL A 114 -10.22 1.13 9.34
N TYR A 115 -10.53 1.74 10.48
CA TYR A 115 -11.79 1.59 11.17
C TYR A 115 -12.47 2.95 11.28
N ALA A 116 -13.70 3.06 10.77
CA ALA A 116 -14.48 4.29 10.82
C ALA A 116 -15.96 4.00 10.59
N LYS A 117 -16.83 4.97 10.88
CA LYS A 117 -18.28 4.81 10.69
C LYS A 117 -18.68 4.94 9.22
N LYS A 118 -18.13 5.96 8.54
CA LYS A 118 -18.56 6.35 7.18
C LYS A 118 -17.44 6.79 6.25
N SER A 119 -16.37 7.39 6.79
CA SER A 119 -15.29 8.01 6.02
C SER A 119 -13.96 7.37 6.40
N PHE A 120 -13.25 6.84 5.40
CA PHE A 120 -12.06 6.02 5.53
C PHE A 120 -10.93 6.69 4.76
N ALA A 121 -9.94 7.21 5.48
CA ALA A 121 -8.82 7.93 4.89
C ALA A 121 -7.53 7.09 4.87
N THR A 122 -6.77 7.21 3.79
CA THR A 122 -5.41 6.68 3.61
C THR A 122 -4.59 7.68 2.79
N ARG A 123 -3.27 7.50 2.79
CA ARG A 123 -2.34 8.29 1.97
C ARG A 123 -1.49 7.36 1.13
N ALA A 124 -1.31 7.66 -0.14
CA ALA A 124 -0.54 6.82 -1.03
C ALA A 124 0.22 7.61 -2.09
N ARG A 125 1.39 7.10 -2.47
CA ARG A 125 2.20 7.67 -3.54
C ARG A 125 2.00 6.85 -4.81
N PHE A 126 1.29 7.43 -5.78
CA PHE A 126 0.99 6.76 -7.05
C PHE A 126 2.10 6.90 -8.12
N ALA A 127 3.12 7.72 -7.86
CA ALA A 127 4.33 7.77 -8.69
C ALA A 127 5.56 8.15 -7.88
N GLU A 128 6.69 7.54 -8.22
CA GLU A 128 7.98 7.82 -7.61
C GLU A 128 8.38 9.29 -7.74
N GLY A 129 9.03 9.83 -6.71
CA GLY A 129 9.42 11.24 -6.67
C GLY A 129 8.28 12.26 -6.52
N LYS A 130 7.01 11.85 -6.64
CA LYS A 130 5.85 12.75 -6.44
C LYS A 130 5.36 12.75 -4.98
N ALA A 131 4.56 13.76 -4.64
CA ALA A 131 3.91 13.84 -3.34
C ALA A 131 2.92 12.68 -3.15
N GLU A 132 2.67 12.34 -1.88
CA GLU A 132 1.57 11.45 -1.52
C GLU A 132 0.22 12.15 -1.71
N HIS A 133 -0.76 11.37 -2.12
CA HIS A 133 -2.13 11.76 -2.32
C HIS A 133 -2.99 11.35 -1.13
N ASP A 134 -3.92 12.20 -0.75
CA ASP A 134 -4.92 11.89 0.27
C ASP A 134 -6.11 11.18 -0.37
N VAL A 135 -6.31 9.91 -0.04
CA VAL A 135 -7.40 9.09 -0.58
C VAL A 135 -8.45 8.91 0.50
N VAL A 136 -9.69 9.28 0.19
CA VAL A 136 -10.81 9.13 1.13
C VAL A 136 -11.94 8.36 0.45
N VAL A 137 -12.31 7.24 1.06
CA VAL A 137 -13.50 6.47 0.71
C VAL A 137 -14.59 6.82 1.69
N GLU A 138 -15.73 7.28 1.18
CA GLU A 138 -16.89 7.59 1.99
C GLU A 138 -18.08 6.74 1.58
N SER A 139 -18.96 6.48 2.54
CA SER A 139 -20.14 5.66 2.29
C SER A 139 -21.37 6.21 3.00
N SER A 140 -22.49 6.10 2.30
CA SER A 140 -23.83 6.35 2.83
C SER A 140 -24.65 5.09 2.59
N THR A 141 -24.57 4.14 3.52
CA THR A 141 -25.29 2.85 3.45
C THR A 141 -26.49 2.76 4.38
N ASN A 142 -26.62 3.72 5.31
CA ASN A 142 -27.66 3.71 6.33
C ASN A 142 -28.57 4.91 6.09
N GLY A 143 -29.85 4.65 5.80
CA GLY A 143 -30.84 5.70 5.57
C GLY A 143 -31.95 5.26 4.61
N PRO A 144 -32.91 6.15 4.31
CA PRO A 144 -34.02 5.87 3.40
C PRO A 144 -33.61 5.88 1.92
N LYS A 145 -32.41 6.39 1.60
CA LYS A 145 -31.87 6.43 0.25
C LYS A 145 -31.16 5.13 -0.10
N ASP A 146 -31.10 4.82 -1.38
CA ASP A 146 -30.28 3.73 -1.90
C ASP A 146 -28.82 3.88 -1.43
N PRO A 147 -28.17 2.79 -0.99
CA PRO A 147 -26.77 2.81 -0.59
C PRO A 147 -25.87 3.37 -1.68
N GLU A 148 -24.93 4.23 -1.30
CA GLU A 148 -23.95 4.84 -2.20
C GLU A 148 -22.56 4.93 -1.55
N MET A 149 -21.53 5.02 -2.38
CA MET A 149 -20.17 5.32 -1.95
C MET A 149 -19.48 6.22 -2.96
N TRP A 150 -18.45 6.92 -2.50
CA TRP A 150 -17.58 7.68 -3.37
C TRP A 150 -16.13 7.64 -2.90
N ILE A 151 -15.24 7.81 -3.85
CA ILE A 151 -13.79 7.82 -3.64
C ILE A 151 -13.28 9.17 -4.11
N SER A 152 -12.63 9.88 -3.19
CA SER A 152 -11.98 11.14 -3.46
C SER A 152 -10.46 11.02 -3.33
N ILE A 153 -9.75 11.75 -4.18
CA ILE A 153 -8.29 11.87 -4.14
C ILE A 153 -7.97 13.37 -4.11
N ASP A 154 -7.21 13.79 -3.11
CA ASP A 154 -6.89 15.20 -2.80
C ASP A 154 -8.14 16.10 -2.71
N GLY A 155 -9.23 15.55 -2.14
CA GLY A 155 -10.51 16.24 -1.97
C GLY A 155 -11.38 16.31 -3.24
N ILE A 156 -10.91 15.78 -4.37
CA ILE A 156 -11.70 15.69 -5.61
C ILE A 156 -12.37 14.33 -5.68
N VAL A 157 -13.71 14.30 -5.80
CA VAL A 157 -14.46 13.06 -6.01
C VAL A 157 -14.22 12.56 -7.44
N LEU A 158 -13.59 11.40 -7.58
CA LEU A 158 -13.26 10.81 -8.87
C LEU A 158 -14.17 9.63 -9.23
N ILE A 159 -14.66 8.89 -8.22
CA ILE A 159 -15.57 7.76 -8.40
C ILE A 159 -16.78 7.99 -7.51
N HIS A 160 -17.98 7.88 -8.06
CA HIS A 160 -19.23 7.93 -7.30
C HIS A 160 -20.15 6.79 -7.75
N VAL A 161 -20.31 5.79 -6.88
CA VAL A 161 -21.14 4.61 -7.14
C VAL A 161 -22.47 4.75 -6.42
N LYS A 162 -23.50 5.06 -7.20
CA LYS A 162 -24.91 5.03 -6.76
C LYS A 162 -25.48 3.62 -6.89
N ASN A 163 -26.55 3.34 -6.13
CA ASN A 163 -27.23 2.05 -6.13
C ASN A 163 -26.25 0.90 -5.85
N LEU A 164 -25.44 1.07 -4.81
CA LEU A 164 -24.31 0.21 -4.46
C LEU A 164 -24.74 -1.24 -4.22
N GLN A 165 -25.98 -1.50 -3.85
CA GLN A 165 -26.56 -2.85 -3.75
C GLN A 165 -26.52 -3.65 -5.06
N TRP A 166 -26.37 -2.98 -6.20
CA TRP A 166 -26.20 -3.62 -7.51
C TRP A 166 -24.76 -3.53 -8.04
N LYS A 167 -23.92 -2.70 -7.43
CA LYS A 167 -22.55 -2.37 -7.88
C LYS A 167 -21.51 -2.54 -6.77
N PHE A 168 -21.77 -3.44 -5.82
CA PHE A 168 -20.93 -3.64 -4.64
C PHE A 168 -19.57 -4.30 -4.97
N ARG A 169 -19.39 -4.80 -6.20
CA ARG A 169 -18.09 -5.18 -6.76
C ARG A 169 -17.91 -4.49 -8.10
N GLY A 170 -16.75 -3.92 -8.34
CA GLY A 170 -16.49 -3.24 -9.60
C GLY A 170 -15.09 -2.64 -9.66
N ASN A 171 -14.81 -1.98 -10.78
CA ASN A 171 -13.57 -1.28 -11.01
C ASN A 171 -13.78 -0.07 -11.93
N GLU A 172 -12.90 0.91 -11.82
CA GLU A 172 -12.88 2.11 -12.66
C GLU A 172 -11.44 2.62 -12.75
N THR A 173 -11.05 3.20 -13.89
CA THR A 173 -9.74 3.84 -14.05
C THR A 173 -9.91 5.34 -14.05
N VAL A 174 -9.22 6.02 -13.13
CA VAL A 174 -9.25 7.48 -13.01
C VAL A 174 -7.86 8.04 -13.28
N VAL A 175 -7.77 9.31 -13.65
CA VAL A 175 -6.48 9.97 -13.91
C VAL A 175 -6.21 11.00 -12.83
N VAL A 176 -5.11 10.81 -12.09
CA VAL A 176 -4.62 11.73 -11.05
C VAL A 176 -3.26 12.25 -11.47
N ASN A 177 -3.11 13.57 -11.63
CA ASN A 177 -1.84 14.18 -12.04
C ASN A 177 -1.19 13.51 -13.28
N LYS A 178 -2.03 13.22 -14.29
CA LYS A 178 -1.68 12.53 -15.55
C LYS A 178 -1.25 11.07 -15.38
N ILE A 179 -1.43 10.49 -14.20
CA ILE A 179 -1.17 9.07 -13.93
C ILE A 179 -2.52 8.35 -13.91
N PRO A 180 -2.74 7.36 -14.79
CA PRO A 180 -3.89 6.48 -14.68
C PRO A 180 -3.76 5.59 -13.43
N ILE A 181 -4.85 5.46 -12.69
CA ILE A 181 -4.98 4.64 -11.50
C ILE A 181 -6.21 3.77 -11.67
N GLN A 182 -6.00 2.45 -11.77
CA GLN A 182 -7.09 1.49 -11.70
C GLN A 182 -7.51 1.30 -10.25
N VAL A 183 -8.77 1.56 -9.97
CA VAL A 183 -9.40 1.38 -8.66
C VAL A 183 -10.35 0.19 -8.76
N LEU A 184 -10.19 -0.78 -7.88
CA LEU A 184 -11.11 -1.91 -7.74
C LEU A 184 -11.75 -1.87 -6.35
N TRP A 185 -12.99 -2.30 -6.24
CA TRP A 185 -13.69 -2.39 -4.97
C TRP A 185 -14.49 -3.68 -4.81
N ASP A 186 -14.54 -4.17 -3.58
CA ASP A 186 -15.51 -5.15 -3.10
C ASP A 186 -16.04 -4.68 -1.74
N VAL A 187 -17.29 -4.25 -1.70
CA VAL A 187 -17.98 -3.75 -0.51
C VAL A 187 -19.19 -4.60 -0.16
N HIS A 188 -19.25 -5.85 -0.63
CA HIS A 188 -20.34 -6.78 -0.32
C HIS A 188 -20.58 -6.88 1.20
N ALA A 189 -19.52 -7.02 1.98
CA ALA A 189 -19.63 -7.17 3.43
C ALA A 189 -20.18 -5.92 4.14
N TRP A 190 -20.04 -4.72 3.56
CA TRP A 190 -20.66 -3.51 4.11
C TRP A 190 -22.19 -3.50 4.03
N LEU A 191 -22.77 -4.24 3.08
CA LEU A 191 -24.20 -4.18 2.76
C LEU A 191 -24.94 -5.41 3.27
N PHE A 192 -24.31 -6.57 3.25
CA PHE A 192 -24.99 -7.86 3.44
C PHE A 192 -24.49 -8.65 4.65
N CYS A 193 -23.45 -8.19 5.34
CA CYS A 193 -22.96 -8.81 6.57
C CYS A 193 -23.31 -7.95 7.80
N SER A 194 -23.35 -8.59 8.97
CA SER A 194 -23.57 -7.89 10.24
C SER A 194 -22.47 -6.83 10.46
N PRO A 195 -22.80 -5.66 11.04
CA PRO A 195 -21.79 -4.64 11.38
C PRO A 195 -20.61 -5.24 12.15
N GLY A 196 -19.40 -4.80 11.81
CA GLY A 196 -18.16 -5.30 12.41
C GLY A 196 -17.68 -6.70 11.97
N THR A 197 -18.43 -7.44 11.14
CA THR A 197 -18.05 -8.80 10.72
C THR A 197 -17.31 -8.86 9.38
N GLY A 198 -17.24 -7.74 8.64
CA GLY A 198 -16.48 -7.67 7.40
C GLY A 198 -16.13 -6.24 6.98
N TYR A 199 -15.36 -6.14 5.91
CA TYR A 199 -14.76 -4.91 5.42
C TYR A 199 -15.05 -4.67 3.94
N GLY A 200 -14.93 -3.41 3.54
CA GLY A 200 -14.83 -3.02 2.14
C GLY A 200 -13.37 -3.08 1.72
N LEU A 201 -13.07 -3.79 0.65
CA LEU A 201 -11.75 -3.84 0.05
C LEU A 201 -11.67 -2.84 -1.09
N PHE A 202 -10.62 -2.02 -1.08
CA PHE A 202 -10.28 -1.12 -2.18
C PHE A 202 -8.84 -1.39 -2.60
N VAL A 203 -8.62 -1.50 -3.90
CA VAL A 203 -7.28 -1.72 -4.48
C VAL A 203 -6.99 -0.61 -5.46
N PHE A 204 -5.86 0.07 -5.29
CA PHE A 204 -5.41 1.14 -6.19
C PHE A 204 -4.10 0.73 -6.85
N LYS A 205 -4.11 0.68 -8.18
CA LYS A 205 -2.98 0.29 -9.01
C LYS A 205 -2.64 1.44 -9.97
N PRO A 206 -1.58 2.22 -9.73
CA PRO A 206 -1.06 3.14 -10.73
C PRO A 206 -0.47 2.36 -11.91
N GLY A 207 -0.71 2.83 -13.13
CA GLY A 207 -0.20 2.19 -14.34
C GLY A 207 -1.19 2.26 -15.49
N ALA A 208 -0.67 2.17 -16.72
CA ALA A 208 -1.48 2.32 -17.92
C ALA A 208 -2.59 1.25 -17.95
N PRO A 209 -3.84 1.62 -18.30
CA PRO A 209 -4.79 0.63 -18.77
C PRO A 209 -4.17 -0.02 -20.01
N GLU A 210 -4.13 -1.35 -20.05
CA GLU A 210 -3.75 -2.07 -21.25
C GLU A 210 -4.66 -1.58 -22.38
N LEU A 211 -4.08 -0.92 -23.38
CA LEU A 211 -4.78 -0.64 -24.62
C LEU A 211 -5.03 -2.00 -25.27
N GLU A 212 -6.27 -2.50 -25.19
CA GLU A 212 -6.74 -3.49 -26.15
C GLU A 212 -6.60 -2.85 -27.53
N THR A 213 -5.51 -3.21 -28.21
CA THR A 213 -5.29 -2.80 -29.59
C THR A 213 -6.05 -3.80 -30.45
N ASP A 214 -7.33 -3.51 -30.67
CA ASP A 214 -8.08 -4.13 -31.77
C ASP A 214 -7.49 -3.63 -33.10
N GLN A 215 -6.38 -4.23 -33.53
CA GLN A 215 -5.91 -4.14 -34.90
C GLN A 215 -6.60 -5.21 -35.74
N GLU A 216 -7.84 -4.95 -36.15
CA GLU A 216 -8.42 -5.63 -37.31
C GLU A 216 -7.76 -5.07 -38.59
N GLY A 217 -6.78 -5.83 -39.09
CA GLY A 217 -6.08 -5.55 -40.35
C GLY A 217 -6.06 -6.77 -41.29
N SER A 218 -7.05 -6.83 -42.18
CA SER A 218 -6.97 -7.32 -43.57
C SER A 218 -6.36 -8.71 -43.91
N ASN A 219 -7.24 -9.60 -44.39
CA ASN A 219 -7.11 -10.55 -45.52
C ASN A 219 -5.98 -11.62 -45.53
N ARG A 220 -6.36 -12.91 -45.45
CA ARG A 220 -6.39 -13.90 -46.58
C ARG A 220 -6.50 -15.36 -46.08
N SER A 221 -7.56 -16.03 -46.54
CA SER A 221 -7.70 -17.47 -46.92
C SER A 221 -6.99 -18.60 -46.15
N GLY A 222 -7.77 -19.59 -45.69
CA GLY A 222 -7.36 -21.01 -45.74
C GLY A 222 -7.74 -21.90 -44.54
N LYS A 223 -8.83 -22.70 -44.71
CA LYS A 223 -9.14 -24.05 -44.17
C LYS A 223 -8.55 -24.54 -42.81
N SER A 224 -9.51 -24.82 -41.90
CA SER A 224 -9.75 -26.01 -41.06
C SER A 224 -8.71 -26.57 -40.06
N ASP A 225 -9.29 -26.89 -38.89
CA ASP A 225 -9.02 -27.94 -37.89
C ASP A 225 -8.02 -27.69 -36.73
N SER A 226 -8.63 -27.46 -35.56
CA SER A 226 -8.34 -28.10 -34.26
C SER A 226 -6.88 -28.30 -33.86
N SER A 227 -6.37 -27.38 -33.05
CA SER A 227 -5.72 -27.77 -31.79
C SER A 227 -5.70 -26.60 -30.81
N CYS A 228 -6.05 -26.92 -29.57
CA CYS A 228 -5.81 -26.16 -28.35
C CYS A 228 -4.38 -25.59 -28.34
N GLY A 229 -4.26 -24.29 -28.59
CA GLY A 229 -3.00 -23.56 -28.49
C GLY A 229 -3.04 -22.68 -27.24
N SER A 230 -2.46 -23.18 -26.15
CA SER A 230 -2.13 -22.37 -24.98
C SER A 230 -1.35 -21.14 -25.43
N MET A 231 -1.95 -19.96 -25.31
CA MET A 231 -1.28 -18.73 -25.72
C MET A 231 -0.23 -18.41 -24.66
N PHE A 232 1.01 -18.76 -25.02
CA PHE A 232 2.22 -18.47 -24.27
C PHE A 232 2.22 -17.00 -23.85
N TYR A 233 2.32 -16.75 -22.54
CA TYR A 233 2.69 -15.46 -22.00
C TYR A 233 4.06 -15.11 -22.57
N SER A 234 4.09 -14.21 -23.56
CA SER A 234 5.34 -13.71 -24.12
C SER A 234 6.06 -12.91 -23.05
N THR A 235 7.15 -13.48 -22.55
CA THR A 235 8.11 -12.85 -21.65
C THR A 235 8.85 -11.75 -22.40
N GLN A 236 8.26 -10.56 -22.48
CA GLN A 236 8.95 -9.41 -23.04
C GLN A 236 9.28 -8.37 -21.96
N SER A 237 10.59 -8.23 -21.74
CA SER A 237 11.31 -7.18 -21.05
C SER A 237 11.34 -7.24 -19.51
N GLN A 238 12.40 -7.92 -19.02
CA GLN A 238 13.01 -7.69 -17.71
C GLN A 238 13.39 -6.21 -17.55
N ASN A 239 12.48 -5.41 -17.00
CA ASN A 239 12.71 -4.20 -16.17
C ASN A 239 11.38 -3.49 -15.83
N LYS A 240 10.32 -4.25 -15.51
CA LYS A 240 9.17 -3.69 -14.76
C LYS A 240 9.54 -3.72 -13.28
N LEU A 241 10.25 -2.68 -12.84
CA LEU A 241 10.46 -2.42 -11.41
C LEU A 241 9.08 -2.31 -10.75
N VAL A 242 8.73 -3.34 -9.98
CA VAL A 242 7.54 -3.56 -9.16
C VAL A 242 6.48 -2.45 -9.22
N ASP A 243 5.36 -2.71 -9.88
CA ASP A 243 4.22 -1.81 -9.91
C ASP A 243 3.64 -1.66 -8.49
N PHE A 244 3.62 -0.43 -7.93
CA PHE A 244 3.07 -0.16 -6.61
C PHE A 244 1.60 -0.61 -6.51
N CYS A 245 1.18 -1.11 -5.34
CA CYS A 245 -0.23 -1.42 -5.10
C CYS A 245 -0.67 -1.03 -3.68
N LEU A 246 -1.78 -0.31 -3.56
CA LEU A 246 -2.44 -0.02 -2.28
C LEU A 246 -3.64 -0.95 -2.08
N PHE A 247 -3.67 -1.66 -0.95
CA PHE A 247 -4.80 -2.43 -0.45
C PHE A 247 -5.36 -1.76 0.79
N LEU A 248 -6.55 -1.20 0.69
CA LEU A 248 -7.27 -0.58 1.81
C LEU A 248 -8.42 -1.48 2.26
N GLN A 249 -8.34 -1.99 3.49
CA GLN A 249 -9.42 -2.69 4.16
C GLN A 249 -10.15 -1.72 5.09
N ALA A 250 -11.37 -1.37 4.73
CA ALA A 250 -12.17 -0.38 5.45
C ALA A 250 -13.29 -1.05 6.26
N TRP A 251 -13.13 -1.06 7.58
CA TRP A 251 -14.01 -1.71 8.53
C TRP A 251 -15.01 -0.72 9.13
N LYS A 252 -16.30 -0.97 8.89
CA LYS A 252 -17.37 -0.18 9.51
C LYS A 252 -17.51 -0.54 10.98
N ILE A 253 -17.36 0.47 11.84
CA ILE A 253 -17.64 0.39 13.27
C ILE A 253 -18.94 1.13 13.59
N ASP A 254 -19.64 0.69 14.63
CA ASP A 254 -20.93 1.24 15.06
C ASP A 254 -20.83 2.68 15.63
#